data_AF-A0A368L0U3-F1
#
_entry.id   AF-A0A368L0U3-F1
#
_cell.length_a   1.000
_cell.length_b   1.000
_cell.length_c   1.000
_cell.angle_alpha   90.00
_cell.angle_beta   90.00
_cell.angle_gamma   90.00
#
_symmetry.space_group_name_H-M   'P 1'
#
loop_
_entity.id
_entity.type
_entity.pdbx_description
1 polymer ?
#
loop_
_entity_poly.entity_id
_entity_poly.type
_entity_poly.pdbx_seq_one_letter_code
_entity_poly.pdbx_strand_id
1 'polypeptide(L)'
;ALDPKVKRHVQAYFGLFLKHQGEANNLSEDERFDFAMQIDEVVTASVAEFSINPQEIENQIRRKLLPLLFKATGMDIAKVIITDVIQITRLGVVGHH
;
A
#
# COMPACT_ATOMS: atom_id res chain seq x y z
N ALA A 1 12.94 12.92 -9.79
CA ALA A 1 12.51 13.10 -8.38
C ALA A 1 11.01 12.86 -8.33
N LEU A 2 10.50 12.18 -7.30
CA LEU A 2 9.07 11.92 -7.14
C LEU A 2 8.31 13.22 -6.79
N ASP A 3 7.04 13.29 -7.20
CA ASP A 3 6.11 14.32 -6.72
C ASP A 3 6.06 14.30 -5.17
N PRO A 4 5.98 15.45 -4.47
CA PRO A 4 5.99 15.48 -3.01
C PRO A 4 4.88 14.64 -2.34
N LYS A 5 3.69 14.56 -2.95
CA LYS A 5 2.57 13.76 -2.44
C LYS A 5 2.86 12.27 -2.60
N VAL A 6 3.29 11.86 -3.80
CA VAL A 6 3.73 10.48 -4.09
C VAL A 6 4.86 10.07 -3.16
N LYS A 7 5.86 10.94 -2.97
CA LYS A 7 6.98 10.70 -2.06
C LYS A 7 6.51 10.40 -0.63
N ARG A 8 5.53 11.15 -0.11
CA ARG A 8 4.99 10.93 1.23
C ARG A 8 4.25 9.60 1.37
N HIS A 9 3.45 9.23 0.38
CA HIS A 9 2.74 7.95 0.36
C HIS A 9 3.71 6.78 0.27
N VAL A 10 4.66 6.83 -0.66
CA VAL A 10 5.69 5.80 -0.85
C VAL A 10 6.52 5.62 0.42
N GLN A 11 6.90 6.70 1.10
CA GLN A 11 7.57 6.63 2.40
C GLN A 11 6.72 5.94 3.48
N ALA A 12 5.42 6.24 3.54
CA ALA A 12 4.51 5.61 4.48
C ALA A 12 4.38 4.09 4.21
N TYR A 13 4.21 3.70 2.94
CA TYR A 13 4.10 2.29 2.55
C TYR A 13 5.41 1.53 2.74
N PHE A 14 6.55 2.14 2.43
CA PHE A 14 7.87 1.57 2.72
C PHE A 14 8.03 1.26 4.22
N GLY A 15 7.60 2.19 5.09
CA GLY A 15 7.62 1.99 6.53
C GLY A 15 6.80 0.79 7.02
N LEU A 16 5.74 0.39 6.30
CA LEU A 16 4.95 -0.81 6.64
C LEU A 16 5.77 -2.10 6.50
N PHE A 17 6.65 -2.17 5.51
CA PHE A 17 7.54 -3.32 5.35
C PHE A 17 8.53 -3.41 6.51
N LEU A 18 9.08 -2.28 6.95
CA LEU A 18 9.98 -2.21 8.12
C LEU A 18 9.28 -2.63 9.42
N LYS A 19 8.03 -2.19 9.59
CA LYS A 19 7.22 -2.46 10.78
C LYS A 19 6.87 -3.94 10.92
N HIS A 20 6.57 -4.63 9.82
CA HIS A 20 5.95 -5.96 9.86
C HIS A 20 6.88 -7.12 9.53
N GLN A 21 8.00 -6.92 8.83
CA GLN A 21 8.90 -8.04 8.45
C GLN A 21 9.93 -8.47 9.52
N GLY A 22 10.10 -7.72 10.61
CA GLY A 22 11.01 -8.10 11.71
C GLY A 22 12.45 -8.39 11.27
N GLU A 23 13.13 -9.31 11.95
CA GLU A 23 14.52 -9.70 11.66
C GLU A 23 14.67 -10.66 10.47
N ALA A 24 13.61 -11.40 10.11
CA ALA A 24 13.58 -12.32 8.96
C ALA A 24 13.29 -11.57 7.64
N ASN A 25 13.91 -10.41 7.49
CA ASN A 25 13.65 -9.44 6.45
C ASN A 25 14.18 -9.95 5.09
N ASN A 26 13.33 -10.66 4.36
CA ASN A 26 13.70 -11.33 3.12
C ASN A 26 13.75 -10.39 1.91
N LEU A 27 13.17 -9.20 2.02
CA LEU A 27 13.18 -8.19 0.96
C LEU A 27 14.34 -7.22 1.16
N SER A 28 15.08 -6.95 0.09
CA SER A 28 16.04 -5.85 0.00
C SER A 28 15.36 -4.47 0.13
N GLU A 29 16.16 -3.42 0.31
CA GLU A 29 15.66 -2.04 0.34
C GLU A 29 15.00 -1.66 -0.99
N ASP A 30 15.62 -2.02 -2.11
CA ASP A 30 15.09 -1.76 -3.46
C ASP A 30 13.75 -2.46 -3.67
N GLU A 31 13.61 -3.73 -3.29
CA GLU A 31 12.33 -4.46 -3.41
C GLU A 31 11.22 -3.81 -2.57
N ARG A 32 11.53 -3.34 -1.36
CA ARG A 32 10.55 -2.64 -0.51
C ARG A 32 10.14 -1.31 -1.14
N PHE A 33 11.08 -0.60 -1.75
CA PHE A 33 10.79 0.64 -2.47
C PHE A 33 9.91 0.38 -3.69
N ASP A 34 10.22 -0.64 -4.48
CA ASP A 34 9.43 -1.04 -5.66
C ASP A 34 8.01 -1.46 -5.28
N PHE A 35 7.86 -2.21 -4.19
CA PHE A 35 6.53 -2.55 -3.68
C PHE A 35 5.77 -1.33 -3.15
N ALA A 36 6.45 -0.40 -2.47
CA ALA A 36 5.83 0.83 -2.00
C ALA A 36 5.33 1.71 -3.17
N MET A 37 6.08 1.78 -4.27
CA MET A 37 5.66 2.43 -5.52
C MET A 37 4.43 1.75 -6.12
N GLN A 38 4.45 0.43 -6.26
CA GLN A 38 3.31 -0.33 -6.78
C GLN A 38 2.05 -0.18 -5.91
N ILE A 39 2.21 -0.09 -4.60
CA ILE A 39 1.10 0.19 -3.68
C ILE A 39 0.49 1.57 -3.97
N ASP A 40 1.32 2.61 -4.10
CA ASP A 40 0.83 3.97 -4.41
C ASP A 40 0.10 4.02 -5.76
N GLU A 41 0.61 3.33 -6.79
CA GLU A 41 -0.05 3.22 -8.09
C GLU A 41 -1.43 2.55 -7.98
N VAL A 42 -1.51 1.41 -7.27
CA VAL A 42 -2.77 0.69 -7.06
C VAL A 42 -3.77 1.55 -6.28
N VAL A 43 -3.33 2.22 -5.20
CA VAL A 43 -4.20 3.09 -4.40
C VAL A 43 -4.70 4.27 -5.22
N THR A 44 -3.80 4.96 -5.93
CA THR A 44 -4.14 6.12 -6.75
C THR A 44 -5.12 5.74 -7.87
N ALA A 45 -4.88 4.63 -8.55
CA ALA A 45 -5.80 4.12 -9.57
C ALA A 45 -7.17 3.77 -8.97
N SER A 46 -7.20 3.13 -7.79
CA SER A 46 -8.46 2.74 -7.14
C SER A 46 -9.29 3.94 -6.70
N VAL A 47 -8.63 4.97 -6.15
CA VAL A 47 -9.28 6.23 -5.76
C VAL A 47 -9.79 6.97 -7.00
N ALA A 48 -9.04 7.00 -8.09
CA ALA A 48 -9.47 7.66 -9.32
C ALA A 48 -10.70 6.97 -9.95
N GLU A 49 -10.75 5.64 -9.91
CA GLU A 49 -11.82 4.84 -10.50
C GLU A 49 -13.10 4.83 -9.64
N PHE A 50 -12.96 4.79 -8.30
CA PHE A 50 -14.07 4.58 -7.37
C PHE A 50 -14.22 5.69 -6.32
N SER A 51 -13.83 6.92 -6.63
CA SER A 51 -13.78 8.06 -5.68
C SER A 51 -15.04 8.29 -4.85
N ILE A 52 -16.22 7.94 -5.37
CA ILE A 52 -17.52 8.07 -4.70
C ILE A 52 -17.93 6.85 -3.86
N ASN A 53 -17.19 5.74 -3.97
CA ASN A 53 -17.49 4.48 -3.30
C ASN A 53 -16.25 3.94 -2.54
N PRO A 54 -16.07 4.35 -1.27
CA PRO A 54 -14.94 3.92 -0.44
C PRO A 54 -14.82 2.40 -0.31
N GLN A 55 -15.94 1.66 -0.29
CA GLN A 55 -15.92 0.21 -0.19
C GLN A 55 -15.30 -0.43 -1.43
N GLU A 56 -15.56 0.12 -2.62
CA GLU A 56 -14.99 -0.42 -3.86
C GLU A 56 -13.50 -0.09 -4.00
N ILE A 57 -13.07 1.09 -3.53
CA ILE A 57 -11.63 1.42 -3.39
C ILE A 57 -10.93 0.34 -2.57
N GLU A 58 -11.46 0.03 -1.38
CA GLU A 58 -10.87 -0.98 -0.49
C GLU A 58 -10.85 -2.38 -1.10
N ASN A 59 -11.95 -2.79 -1.75
CA ASN A 59 -12.04 -4.08 -2.41
C ASN A 59 -11.00 -4.21 -3.53
N GLN A 60 -10.83 -3.16 -4.34
CA GLN A 60 -9.87 -3.17 -5.44
C GLN A 60 -8.42 -3.20 -4.94
N ILE A 61 -8.10 -2.42 -3.90
CA ILE A 61 -6.79 -2.46 -3.22
C ILE A 61 -6.50 -3.88 -2.71
N ARG A 62 -7.45 -4.52 -2.00
CA ARG A 62 -7.27 -5.90 -1.51
C ARG A 62 -7.01 -6.88 -2.65
N ARG A 63 -7.81 -6.82 -3.71
CA ARG A 63 -7.73 -7.73 -4.86
C ARG A 63 -6.41 -7.60 -5.62
N LYS A 64 -5.93 -6.38 -5.84
CA LYS A 64 -4.70 -6.12 -6.61
C LYS A 64 -3.44 -6.36 -5.78
N LEU A 65 -3.43 -5.95 -4.50
CA LEU A 65 -2.24 -6.06 -3.66
C LEU A 65 -2.01 -7.45 -3.08
N LEU A 66 -3.06 -8.25 -2.86
CA LEU A 66 -2.90 -9.60 -2.30
C LEU A 66 -1.96 -10.49 -3.11
N PRO A 67 -2.18 -10.73 -4.42
CA PRO A 67 -1.28 -11.58 -5.21
C PRO A 67 0.13 -10.99 -5.34
N LEU A 68 0.24 -9.65 -5.37
CA LEU A 68 1.49 -8.91 -5.51
C LEU A 68 2.39 -9.07 -4.27
N LEU A 69 1.82 -8.91 -3.08
CA LEU A 69 2.57 -8.98 -1.83
C LEU A 69 2.75 -10.42 -1.32
N PHE A 70 1.76 -11.29 -1.51
CA PHE A 70 1.78 -12.67 -1.01
C PHE A 70 3.04 -13.42 -1.42
N LYS A 71 3.46 -13.30 -2.69
CA LYS A 71 4.64 -14.00 -3.22
C LYS A 71 5.93 -13.57 -2.52
N ALA A 72 6.00 -12.33 -2.06
CA ALA A 72 7.20 -11.69 -1.55
C ALA A 72 7.29 -11.76 -0.01
N THR A 73 6.16 -11.60 0.68
CA THR A 73 6.12 -11.46 2.14
C THR A 73 5.39 -12.60 2.87
N GLY A 74 4.72 -13.48 2.12
CA GLY A 74 3.85 -14.51 2.69
C GLY A 74 2.46 -13.97 3.05
N MET A 75 1.54 -14.90 3.36
CA MET A 75 0.11 -14.58 3.51
C MET A 75 -0.19 -13.63 4.67
N ASP A 76 0.42 -13.86 5.82
CA ASP A 76 0.09 -13.12 7.05
C ASP A 76 0.58 -11.67 6.95
N ILE A 77 1.84 -11.47 6.54
CA ILE A 77 2.41 -10.14 6.35
C ILE A 77 1.70 -9.38 5.23
N ALA A 78 1.39 -10.04 4.10
CA ALA A 78 0.65 -9.41 3.01
C ALA A 78 -0.71 -8.86 3.49
N LYS A 79 -1.49 -9.66 4.25
CA LYS A 79 -2.80 -9.22 4.78
C LYS A 79 -2.68 -8.04 5.74
N VAL A 80 -1.66 -8.04 6.60
CA VAL A 80 -1.42 -6.95 7.54
C VAL A 80 -1.04 -5.66 6.82
N ILE A 81 -0.11 -5.72 5.87
CA ILE A 81 0.28 -4.55 5.05
C ILE A 81 -0.93 -3.99 4.30
N ILE A 82 -1.74 -4.84 3.66
CA ILE A 82 -2.95 -4.41 2.93
C ILE A 82 -3.94 -3.70 3.86
N THR A 83 -4.11 -4.21 5.09
CA THR A 83 -5.00 -3.61 6.07
C THR A 83 -4.51 -2.21 6.48
N ASP A 84 -3.21 -2.04 6.74
CA ASP A 84 -2.61 -0.75 7.06
C ASP A 84 -2.72 0.24 5.87
N VAL A 85 -2.50 -0.22 4.63
CA VAL A 85 -2.68 0.59 3.40
C VAL A 85 -4.12 1.10 3.28
N ILE A 86 -5.11 0.25 3.55
CA ILE A 86 -6.52 0.64 3.53
C ILE A 86 -6.82 1.69 4.60
N GLN A 87 -6.26 1.53 5.80
CA GLN A 87 -6.41 2.54 6.86
C GLN A 87 -5.80 3.89 6.45
N ILE A 88 -4.60 3.89 5.86
CA ILE A 88 -3.97 5.11 5.32
C ILE A 88 -4.86 5.74 4.24
N THR A 89 -5.40 4.93 3.33
CA THR A 89 -6.28 5.39 2.25
C THR A 89 -7.55 6.03 2.81
N ARG A 90 -8.20 5.42 3.80
CA ARG A 90 -9.37 5.99 4.48
C ARG A 90 -9.07 7.35 5.10
N LEU A 91 -7.94 7.49 5.81
CA LEU A 91 -7.55 8.77 6.42
C LEU A 91 -7.28 9.84 5.37
N GLY A 92 -6.68 9.46 4.23
CA GLY A 92 -6.43 10.36 3.10
C GLY A 92 -7.71 10.83 2.39
N VAL A 93 -8.71 9.96 2.24
CA VAL A 93 -10.01 10.30 1.65
C VAL A 93 -10.84 11.17 2.60
N VAL A 94 -10.85 10.88 3.90
CA VAL A 94 -11.58 11.66 4.91
C VAL A 94 -11.03 13.07 5.08
N GLY A 95 -9.72 13.27 4.88
CA GLY A 95 -9.07 14.59 4.94
C GLY A 95 -9.25 15.49 3.72
N HIS A 96 -10.09 15.11 2.74
CA HIS A 96 -10.45 15.94 1.57
C HIS A 96 -11.81 16.67 1.72
N HIS A 97 -12.25 16.90 2.96
CA HIS A 97 -13.42 17.72 3.30
C HIS A 97 -13.04 19.00 4.03
#